data_AF-U6L6B4-F1
#
_entry.id   AF-U6L6B4-F1
#
_cell.length_a   1.000
_cell.length_b   1.000
_cell.length_c   1.000
_cell.angle_alpha   90.00
_cell.angle_beta   90.00
_cell.angle_gamma   90.00
#
_symmetry.space_group_name_H-M   'P 1'
#
loop_
_entity.id
_entity.type
_entity.pdbx_description
1 polymer ?
#
loop_
_entity_poly.entity_id
_entity_poly.type
_entity_poly.pdbx_seq_one_letter_code
_entity_poly.pdbx_strand_id
1 'polypeptide(L)' 'MSPPKPIIAPSVLASDLSRLTDEAQKMVDEGCDWLHLDVM' A
#
# COMPACT_ATOMS: atom_id res chain seq x y z
N MET A 1 -6.51 28.26 1.51
CA MET A 1 -6.79 26.82 1.72
C MET A 1 -5.57 26.07 1.22
N SER A 2 -4.96 25.20 2.03
CA SER A 2 -3.81 24.41 1.58
C SER A 2 -4.26 23.41 0.51
N PRO A 3 -3.43 23.14 -0.51
CA PRO A 3 -3.74 22.12 -1.51
C PRO A 3 -3.82 20.73 -0.84
N PRO A 4 -4.63 19.81 -1.38
CA PRO A 4 -4.70 18.44 -0.87
C PRO A 4 -3.33 17.74 -0.99
N LYS A 5 -3.00 16.92 0.02
CA LYS A 5 -1.75 16.13 0.04
C LYS A 5 -1.87 14.96 -0.96
N PRO A 6 -0.86 14.69 -1.80
CA PRO A 6 -0.82 13.46 -2.60
C PRO A 6 -0.71 12.23 -1.68
N ILE A 7 -1.34 11.13 -2.08
CA ILE A 7 -1.36 9.85 -1.35
C ILE A 7 -0.93 8.74 -2.31
N ILE A 8 0.05 7.94 -1.90
CA ILE A 8 0.48 6.74 -2.62
C ILE A 8 0.03 5.51 -1.84
N ALA A 9 -0.80 4.67 -2.49
CA ALA A 9 -1.36 3.46 -1.89
C ALA A 9 -1.15 2.23 -2.79
N PRO A 10 -0.07 1.45 -2.59
CA PRO A 10 0.18 0.23 -3.35
C PRO A 10 -0.95 -0.80 -3.16
N SER A 11 -1.40 -1.44 -4.25
CA SER A 11 -2.39 -2.52 -4.18
C SER A 11 -1.73 -3.84 -3.81
N VAL A 12 -2.19 -4.42 -2.71
CA VAL A 12 -1.69 -5.72 -2.23
C VAL A 12 -2.14 -6.87 -3.14
N LEU A 13 -3.19 -6.66 -3.96
CA LEU A 13 -3.63 -7.60 -4.99
C LEU A 13 -2.55 -7.86 -6.05
N ALA A 14 -1.67 -6.89 -6.30
CA ALA A 14 -0.56 -7.01 -7.25
C ALA A 14 0.72 -7.63 -6.65
N SER A 15 0.71 -7.98 -5.36
CA SER A 15 1.87 -8.54 -4.64
C SER A 15 1.83 -10.07 -4.56
N ASP A 16 2.86 -10.68 -3.96
CA ASP A 16 2.83 -12.10 -3.60
C ASP A 16 1.88 -12.35 -2.42
N LEU A 17 0.66 -12.79 -2.73
CA LEU A 17 -0.37 -13.07 -1.73
C LEU A 17 0.01 -14.17 -0.72
N SER A 18 0.94 -15.06 -1.06
CA SER A 18 1.42 -16.08 -0.12
C SER A 18 2.31 -15.51 0.99
N ARG A 19 2.82 -14.29 0.79
CA ARG A 19 3.71 -13.55 1.70
C ARG A 19 3.17 -12.16 2.02
N LEU A 20 1.85 -12.05 2.18
CA LEU A 20 1.10 -10.81 2.39
C LEU A 20 1.71 -9.88 3.46
N THR A 21 2.14 -10.44 4.60
CA THR A 21 2.76 -9.66 5.68
C THR A 21 4.10 -9.05 5.25
N ASP A 22 4.95 -9.82 4.57
CA ASP A 22 6.27 -9.35 4.13
C ASP A 22 6.13 -8.27 3.05
N GLU A 23 5.25 -8.48 2.07
CA GLU A 23 5.00 -7.55 0.97
C GLU A 23 4.38 -6.23 1.48
N ALA A 24 3.43 -6.31 2.42
CA ALA A 24 2.84 -5.14 3.05
C ALA A 24 3.88 -4.37 3.88
N GLN A 25 4.69 -5.06 4.70
CA GLN A 25 5.72 -4.42 5.51
C GLN A 25 6.77 -3.71 4.65
N LYS A 26 7.19 -4.34 3.55
CA LYS A 26 8.12 -3.73 2.58
C LYS A 26 7.59 -2.39 2.06
N MET A 27 6.30 -2.30 1.69
CA MET A 27 5.72 -1.04 1.20
C MET A 27 5.62 0.03 2.29
N VAL A 28 5.33 -0.37 3.52
CA VAL A 28 5.36 0.54 4.68
C VAL A 28 6.77 1.07 4.93
N ASP A 29 7.79 0.20 4.85
CA ASP A 29 9.20 0.58 5.01
C ASP A 29 9.69 1.50 3.87
N GLU A 30 9.15 1.34 2.66
CA GLU A 30 9.38 2.22 1.50
C GLU A 30 8.60 3.55 1.58
N GLY A 31 7.75 3.73 2.61
CA GLY A 31 7.08 5.00 2.90
C GLY A 31 5.77 5.21 2.13
N CYS A 32 5.04 4.14 1.80
CA CYS A 32 3.68 4.30 1.29
C CYS A 32 2.80 5.03 2.31
N ASP A 33 1.84 5.82 1.84
CA ASP A 33 0.89 6.48 2.73
C ASP A 33 -0.10 5.45 3.28
N TRP A 34 -0.71 4.63 2.41
CA TRP A 34 -1.69 3.59 2.73
C TRP A 34 -1.41 2.27 2.00
N LEU A 35 -2.11 1.20 2.40
CA LEU A 35 -2.18 -0.07 1.66
C LEU A 35 -3.55 -0.21 1.01
N HIS A 36 -3.60 -0.50 -0.28
CA HIS A 36 -4.85 -0.66 -1.03
C HIS A 36 -5.28 -2.13 -1.05
N LEU A 37 -6.37 -2.44 -0.36
CA LEU A 37 -6.91 -3.79 -0.18
C LEU A 37 -8.15 -3.98 -1.07
N ASP A 38 -8.00 -4.73 -2.14
CA ASP A 38 -9.09 -5.12 -3.03
C ASP A 38 -9.84 -6.34 -2.46
N VAL A 39 -11.14 -6.21 -2.21
CA VAL A 39 -12.02 -7.29 -1.72
C VAL A 39 -12.98 -7.69 -2.82
N MET A 40 -12.99 -8.98 -3.18
CA MET A 40 -13.89 -9.58 -4.18
C MET A 40 -15.00 -10.41 -3.53
#